data_AF-A0A3E0KCD9-F1
#
_entry.id   AF-A0A3E0KCD9-F1
#
_cell.length_a   1.000
_cell.length_b   1.000
_cell.length_c   1.000
_cell.angle_alpha   90.00
_cell.angle_beta   90.00
_cell.angle_gamma   90.00
#
_symmetry.space_group_name_H-M   'P 1'
#
loop_
_entity.id
_entity.type
_entity.pdbx_description
1 polymer ?
#
loop_
_entity_poly.entity_id
_entity_poly.type
_entity_poly.pdbx_seq_one_letter_code
_entity_poly.pdbx_strand_id
1 'polypeptide(L)'
;MPNCLDCAAVKNLLTEAGIPFREVDISRVPAARDALEMLSGMRTVPQVYVGGRYVGQVGEVRYLIQTGRWGAGAAGGPDGARGEDSGVAD
;
A
#
# COMPACT_ATOMS: atom_id res chain seq x y z
N MET A 1 3.29 10.08 -12.09
CA MET A 1 3.56 9.34 -13.34
C MET A 1 2.42 9.56 -14.34
N PRO A 2 2.68 10.27 -15.46
CA PRO A 2 1.69 10.43 -16.53
C PRO A 2 1.31 9.07 -17.11
N ASN A 3 0.04 8.88 -17.45
CA ASN A 3 -0.52 7.66 -18.08
C ASN A 3 -0.56 6.39 -17.22
N CYS A 4 -0.59 6.51 -15.89
CA CYS A 4 -0.80 5.38 -15.00
C CYS A 4 -2.26 5.31 -14.51
N LEU A 5 -3.07 4.42 -15.09
CA LEU A 5 -4.49 4.27 -14.75
C LEU A 5 -4.66 3.83 -13.28
N ASP A 6 -3.88 2.86 -12.80
CA ASP A 6 -3.97 2.39 -11.42
C ASP A 6 -3.54 3.47 -10.41
N CYS A 7 -2.54 4.29 -10.76
CA CYS A 7 -2.13 5.41 -9.93
C CYS A 7 -3.24 6.47 -9.84
N ALA A 8 -3.93 6.75 -10.95
CA ALA A 8 -5.09 7.65 -10.93
C ALA A 8 -6.24 7.05 -10.08
N ALA A 9 -6.49 5.74 -10.21
CA ALA A 9 -7.51 5.06 -9.43
C ALA A 9 -7.25 5.14 -7.91
N VAL A 10 -6.02 4.91 -7.44
CA VAL A 10 -5.67 5.07 -6.02
C VAL A 10 -5.92 6.50 -5.54
N LYS A 11 -5.50 7.50 -6.30
CA LYS A 11 -5.70 8.92 -5.94
C LYS A 11 -7.18 9.26 -5.83
N ASN A 12 -8.00 8.78 -6.76
CA ASN A 12 -9.45 8.98 -6.73
C ASN A 12 -10.08 8.30 -5.51
N LEU A 13 -9.75 7.03 -5.25
CA LEU A 13 -10.26 6.29 -4.10
C LEU A 13 -9.97 7.00 -2.77
N LEU A 14 -8.74 7.50 -2.59
CA LEU A 14 -8.35 8.25 -1.39
C LEU A 14 -9.08 9.58 -1.30
N THR A 15 -9.24 10.28 -2.42
CA THR A 15 -9.94 11.56 -2.49
C THR A 15 -11.42 11.41 -2.15
N GLU A 16 -12.10 10.43 -2.75
CA GLU A 16 -13.52 10.13 -2.52
C GLU A 16 -13.79 9.72 -1.07
N ALA A 17 -12.85 9.00 -0.45
CA ALA A 17 -12.92 8.61 0.95
C ALA A 17 -12.50 9.72 1.94
N GLY A 18 -12.14 10.92 1.45
CA GLY A 18 -11.72 12.04 2.30
C GLY A 18 -10.38 11.83 3.01
N ILE A 19 -9.54 10.92 2.48
CA ILE A 19 -8.25 10.57 3.07
C ILE A 19 -7.17 11.48 2.47
N PRO A 20 -6.48 12.30 3.29
CA PRO A 20 -5.37 13.11 2.79
C PRO A 20 -4.18 12.23 2.42
N PHE A 21 -3.51 12.57 1.32
CA PHE A 21 -2.32 11.86 0.86
C PHE A 21 -1.33 12.81 0.21
N ARG A 22 -0.07 12.35 0.09
CA ARG A 22 0.96 13.01 -0.68
C ARG A 22 1.33 12.14 -1.88
N GLU A 23 1.37 12.72 -3.08
CA GLU A 23 1.90 12.03 -4.26
C GLU A 23 3.43 12.14 -4.30
N VAL A 24 4.09 11.02 -4.58
CA VAL A 24 5.53 10.96 -4.88
C VAL A 24 5.68 10.47 -6.32
N ASP A 25 6.03 11.38 -7.24
CA ASP A 25 6.25 11.02 -8.63
C ASP A 25 7.69 10.52 -8.84
N ILE A 26 7.82 9.24 -9.15
CA ILE A 26 9.11 8.59 -9.39
C ILE A 26 9.48 8.51 -10.88
N SER A 27 8.68 9.06 -11.80
CA SER A 27 8.89 8.92 -13.25
C SER A 27 10.22 9.46 -13.76
N ARG A 28 10.85 10.37 -13.01
CA ARG A 28 12.15 10.97 -13.33
C ARG A 28 13.25 10.60 -12.36
N VAL A 29 12.99 9.68 -11.43
CA VAL A 29 13.94 9.27 -10.39
C VAL A 29 14.70 8.03 -10.88
N PRO A 30 16.01 8.13 -11.14
CA PRO A 30 16.83 6.97 -11.50
C PRO A 30 16.75 5.90 -10.41
N ALA A 31 16.76 4.61 -10.80
CA ALA A 31 16.70 3.47 -9.88
C ALA A 31 15.48 3.41 -8.94
N ALA A 32 14.46 4.26 -9.12
CA ALA A 32 13.31 4.26 -8.23
C ALA A 32 12.56 2.92 -8.20
N ARG A 33 12.56 2.19 -9.32
CA ARG A 33 11.95 0.85 -9.40
C ARG A 33 12.67 -0.16 -8.50
N ASP A 34 13.99 -0.06 -8.38
CA ASP A 34 14.79 -0.89 -7.48
C ASP A 34 14.52 -0.49 -6.02
N ALA A 35 14.42 0.80 -5.74
CA ALA A 35 14.02 1.30 -4.42
C ALA A 35 12.63 0.81 -3.99
N LEU A 36 11.65 0.84 -4.91
CA LEU A 36 10.32 0.29 -4.67
C LEU A 36 10.36 -1.20 -4.31
N GLU A 37 11.20 -1.98 -5.00
CA GLU A 37 11.37 -3.41 -4.73
C GLU A 37 12.00 -3.65 -3.36
N MET A 38 13.01 -2.87 -2.98
CA MET A 38 13.59 -2.97 -1.63
C MET A 38 12.60 -2.62 -0.53
N LEU A 39 11.67 -1.69 -0.76
CA LEU A 39 10.71 -1.22 0.24
C LEU A 39 9.47 -2.12 0.38
N SER A 40 9.04 -2.77 -0.71
CA SER A 40 7.75 -3.49 -0.78
C SER A 40 7.83 -4.91 -1.32
N GLY A 41 8.97 -5.32 -1.87
CA GLY A 41 9.12 -6.52 -2.69
C GLY A 41 8.59 -6.38 -4.12
N MET A 42 8.05 -5.23 -4.51
CA MET A 42 7.42 -5.00 -5.81
C MET A 42 8.08 -3.82 -6.54
N ARG A 43 8.32 -3.96 -7.85
CA ARG A 43 8.85 -2.86 -8.70
C ARG A 43 7.75 -1.93 -9.25
N THR A 44 6.49 -2.35 -9.16
CA THR A 44 5.36 -1.70 -9.84
C THR A 44 4.76 -0.57 -9.01
N VAL A 45 4.09 0.36 -9.71
CA VAL A 45 3.28 1.42 -9.12
C VAL A 45 1.81 1.14 -9.42
N PRO A 46 0.86 1.66 -8.62
CA PRO A 46 1.05 2.46 -7.40
C PRO A 46 1.53 1.63 -6.20
N GLN A 47 2.21 2.28 -5.26
CA GLN A 47 2.47 1.74 -3.92
C GLN A 47 2.03 2.76 -2.88
N VAL A 48 1.26 2.31 -1.90
CA VAL A 48 0.73 3.18 -0.85
C VAL A 48 1.38 2.85 0.48
N TYR A 49 1.78 3.90 1.20
CA TYR A 49 2.43 3.81 2.49
C TYR A 49 1.69 4.68 3.51
N VAL A 50 1.53 4.16 4.73
CA VAL A 50 0.93 4.88 5.87
C VAL A 50 1.91 4.81 7.03
N GLY A 51 2.31 5.97 7.57
CA GLY A 51 3.33 6.03 8.63
C GLY A 51 4.67 5.40 8.23
N GLY A 52 5.02 5.41 6.95
CA GLY A 52 6.24 4.78 6.42
C GLY A 52 6.14 3.28 6.16
N ARG A 53 5.00 2.63 6.47
CA ARG A 53 4.79 1.20 6.23
C ARG A 53 4.01 0.97 4.95
N TYR A 54 4.45 0.00 4.16
CA TYR A 54 3.74 -0.42 2.96
C TYR A 54 2.37 -1.00 3.32
N VAL A 55 1.34 -0.56 2.61
CA VAL A 55 -0.08 -0.94 2.81
C VAL A 55 -0.59 -1.78 1.65
N GLY A 56 -0.13 -1.50 0.42
CA GLY A 56 -0.54 -2.26 -0.76
C GLY A 56 -0.55 -1.47 -2.05
N GLN A 57 -1.07 -2.12 -3.10
CA GLN A 57 -1.30 -1.55 -4.43
C GLN A 57 -2.76 -1.11 -4.57
N VAL A 58 -3.21 -0.86 -5.80
CA VAL A 58 -4.58 -0.39 -6.07
C VAL A 58 -5.66 -1.35 -5.55
N GLY A 59 -5.43 -2.66 -5.62
CA GLY A 59 -6.39 -3.67 -5.19
C GLY A 59 -6.59 -3.67 -3.68
N GLU A 60 -5.50 -3.70 -2.93
CA GLU A 60 -5.52 -3.69 -1.47
C GLU A 60 -6.07 -2.36 -0.93
N VAL A 61 -5.66 -1.23 -1.52
CA VAL A 61 -6.19 0.09 -1.15
C VAL A 61 -7.70 0.16 -1.37
N ARG A 62 -8.18 -0.32 -2.52
CA ARG A 62 -9.61 -0.40 -2.81
C ARG A 62 -10.34 -1.25 -1.77
N TYR A 63 -9.82 -2.45 -1.48
CA TYR A 63 -10.41 -3.36 -0.51
C TYR A 63 -10.50 -2.71 0.88
N LEU A 64 -9.42 -2.09 1.35
CA LEU A 64 -9.37 -1.44 2.67
C LEU A 64 -10.36 -0.29 2.80
N ILE A 65 -10.49 0.54 1.75
CA ILE A 65 -11.46 1.65 1.74
C ILE A 65 -12.90 1.13 1.70
N GLN A 66 -13.20 0.20 0.80
CA GLN A 66 -14.57 -0.32 0.62
C GLN A 66 -15.08 -1.10 1.83
N THR A 67 -14.18 -1.75 2.58
CA THR A 67 -14.53 -2.50 3.80
C THR A 67 -14.46 -1.65 5.08
N GLY A 68 -14.15 -0.35 4.97
CA GLY A 68 -13.99 0.53 6.14
C GLY A 68 -12.79 0.18 7.03
N ARG A 69 -11.83 -0.59 6.51
CA ARG A 69 -10.62 -1.07 7.21
C ARG A 69 -9.44 -0.10 7.08
N TRP A 70 -9.62 1.00 6.35
CA TRP A 70 -8.64 2.07 6.21
C TRP A 70 -8.36 2.74 7.58
N GLY A 71 -7.11 2.75 8.04
CA GLY A 71 -6.73 3.30 9.35
C GLY A 71 -5.68 2.46 10.07
N ALA A 72 -5.81 2.32 11.40
CA ALA A 72 -4.83 1.64 12.26
C ALA A 72 -4.48 0.20 11.85
N GLY A 73 -5.32 -0.46 11.04
CA GLY A 73 -5.08 -1.78 10.47
C GLY A 73 -4.58 -1.81 9.01
N ALA A 74 -4.52 -0.67 8.32
CA ALA A 74 -4.03 -0.61 6.93
C ALA A 74 -2.51 -0.84 6.87
N ALA A 75 -1.79 -0.51 7.94
CA ALA A 75 -0.35 -0.77 8.07
C ALA A 75 -0.04 -2.24 8.38
N GLY A 76 -0.54 -3.16 7.56
CA GLY A 76 -0.14 -4.56 7.56
C GLY A 76 1.14 -4.73 6.75
N GLY A 77 2.29 -4.50 7.38
CA GLY A 77 3.58 -4.93 6.81
C GLY A 77 3.65 -6.46 6.70
N PRO A 78 4.64 -7.02 5.98
CA PRO A 78 4.78 -8.45 5.73
C PRO A 78 4.99 -9.34 6.98
N ASP A 79 5.02 -8.76 8.18
CA ASP A 79 5.21 -9.47 9.46
C ASP A 79 3.91 -9.62 10.30
N GLY A 80 2.74 -9.37 9.72
CA GLY A 80 1.45 -9.51 10.42
C GLY A 80 0.88 -10.92 10.55
N ALA A 81 1.58 -11.95 10.06
CA ALA A 81 1.09 -13.34 10.00
C ALA A 81 2.03 -14.37 10.66
N ARG A 82 2.72 -14.01 11.75
CA ARG A 82 3.37 -15.00 12.62
C ARG A 82 3.13 -14.72 14.11
N GLY A 83 1.94 -15.07 14.57
CA GLY A 83 1.64 -15.46 15.95
C GLY A 83 0.81 -16.75 15.85
N GLU A 84 1.42 -17.91 16.07
CA GLU A 84 1.24 -18.70 17.29
C GLU A 84 -0.14 -19.38 17.38
N ASP A 85 -0.24 -20.55 16.75
CA ASP A 85 -1.03 -21.68 17.24
C ASP A 85 -0.17 -22.94 17.10
N SER A 86 0.66 -23.18 18.12
CA SER A 86 1.10 -24.52 18.47
C SER A 86 0.89 -24.59 19.97
N GLY A 87 -0.39 -24.71 20.33
CA GLY A 87 -0.88 -24.75 21.68
C GLY A 87 -2.19 -25.52 21.75
N VAL A 88 -2.19 -26.77 21.28
CA VAL A 88 -3.15 -27.78 21.75
C VAL A 88 -2.40 -28.71 22.69
N ALA A 89 -2.67 -28.54 23.98
CA ALA A 89 -2.51 -29.56 25.00
C ALA A 89 -3.84 -30.33 25.11
N ASP A 90 -3.82 -31.63 24.81
CA ASP A 90 -4.01 -32.75 25.76
C ASP A 90 -3.76 -34.07 25.00
#